data_AF-A0A936UD83-F1
#
_entry.id   AF-A0A936UD83-F1
#
_cell.length_a   1.000
_cell.length_b   1.000
_cell.length_c   1.000
_cell.angle_alpha   90.00
_cell.angle_beta   90.00
_cell.angle_gamma   90.00
#
_symmetry.space_group_name_H-M   'P 1'
#
loop_
_entity.id
_entity.type
_entity.pdbx_description
1 polymer ?
#
loop_
_entity_poly.entity_id
_entity_poly.type
_entity_poly.pdbx_seq_one_letter_code
_entity_poly.pdbx_strand_id
1 'polypeptide(L)'
;MGYEVLSRLAPGSAMALTPFVRYERTDTQKEVPAGWARDGANDREAWTVGLDFKPIPQLALKVDWQDYSDAANTGVSQWNVALAYLF
;
A
#
# COMPACT_ATOMS: atom_id res chain seq x y z
N MET A 1 2.92 6.36 4.95
CA MET A 1 2.64 6.98 6.27
C MET A 1 1.15 6.85 6.55
N GLY A 2 0.75 6.57 7.80
CA GLY A 2 -0.65 6.41 8.19
C GLY A 2 -1.00 7.35 9.35
N TYR A 3 -2.22 7.87 9.38
CA TYR A 3 -2.69 8.81 10.41
C TYR A 3 -3.99 8.30 11.02
N GLU A 4 -4.07 8.24 12.35
CA GLU A 4 -5.25 7.77 13.09
C GLU A 4 -6.27 8.92 13.20
N VAL A 5 -7.52 8.69 12.79
CA VAL A 5 -8.54 9.75 12.68
C VAL A 5 -9.67 9.60 13.69
N LEU A 6 -9.91 8.38 14.21
CA LEU A 6 -11.07 8.09 15.06
C LEU A 6 -10.92 8.65 16.49
N SER A 7 -9.70 8.85 16.99
CA SER A 7 -9.46 9.52 18.28
C SER A 7 -10.07 10.92 18.38
N ARG A 8 -10.31 11.60 17.24
CA ARG A 8 -10.98 12.91 17.20
C ARG A 8 -12.48 12.85 16.94
N LEU A 9 -13.00 11.75 16.38
CA LEU A 9 -14.41 11.61 15.98
C LEU A 9 -15.24 10.81 16.99
N ALA A 10 -14.63 9.90 17.76
CA ALA A 10 -15.31 9.11 18.79
C ALA A 10 -14.42 8.96 20.05
N PRO A 11 -14.27 10.02 20.86
CA PRO A 11 -13.45 9.99 22.08
C PRO A 11 -13.92 8.89 23.04
N GLY A 12 -13.00 8.02 23.48
CA GLY A 12 -13.29 6.91 24.40
C GLY A 12 -13.70 5.60 23.73
N SER A 13 -13.79 5.57 22.39
CA SER A 13 -13.96 4.32 21.66
C SER A 13 -12.66 3.50 21.63
N ALA A 14 -12.77 2.18 21.76
CA ALA A 14 -11.68 1.24 21.48
C ALA A 14 -11.46 1.01 19.97
N MET A 15 -12.28 1.64 19.13
CA MET A 15 -12.16 1.55 17.68
C MET A 15 -11.03 2.46 17.16
N ALA A 16 -10.34 2.02 16.11
CA ALA A 16 -9.34 2.82 15.42
C ALA A 16 -9.55 2.76 13.90
N LEU A 17 -9.34 3.89 13.22
CA LEU A 17 -9.42 3.99 11.75
C LEU A 17 -8.22 4.79 11.30
N THR A 18 -7.37 4.15 10.52
CA THR A 18 -6.08 4.68 10.08
C THR A 18 -6.02 4.66 8.55
N PRO A 19 -6.38 5.77 7.87
CA PRO A 19 -5.98 5.98 6.49
C PRO A 19 -4.47 5.98 6.34
N PHE A 20 -4.01 5.43 5.22
CA PHE A 20 -2.60 5.44 4.86
C PHE A 20 -2.40 5.62 3.36
N VAL A 21 -1.25 6.17 3.04
CA VAL A 21 -0.71 6.23 1.68
C VAL A 21 0.71 5.67 1.69
N ARG A 22 1.06 4.92 0.65
CA ARG A 22 2.40 4.36 0.43
C ARG A 22 2.80 4.60 -1.03
N TYR A 23 4.02 5.08 -1.21
CA TYR A 23 4.68 5.16 -2.51
C TYR A 23 5.88 4.22 -2.48
N GLU A 24 6.01 3.42 -3.52
CA GLU A 24 7.09 2.46 -3.70
C GLU A 24 7.71 2.67 -5.07
N ARG A 25 9.05 2.63 -5.14
CA ARG A 25 9.79 2.60 -6.39
C ARG A 25 10.88 1.54 -6.29
N THR A 26 10.91 0.65 -7.26
CA THR A 26 11.87 -0.45 -7.33
C THR A 26 12.51 -0.48 -8.72
N ASP A 27 13.82 -0.26 -8.79
CA ASP A 27 14.62 -0.42 -10.01
C ASP A 27 15.52 -1.65 -9.83
N THR A 28 15.14 -2.78 -10.42
CA THR A 28 15.92 -4.03 -10.32
C THR A 28 17.06 -4.09 -11.35
N GLN A 29 17.21 -3.06 -12.18
CA GLN A 29 18.22 -2.94 -13.25
C GLN A 29 19.09 -1.69 -13.11
N LYS A 30 19.29 -1.23 -11.87
CA LYS A 30 20.11 -0.04 -11.57
C LYS A 30 21.59 -0.20 -11.97
N GLU A 31 22.11 -1.42 -11.95
CA GLU A 31 23.52 -1.76 -12.24
C GLU A 31 23.65 -2.86 -13.31
N VAL A 32 22.92 -2.75 -14.42
CA VAL A 32 23.10 -3.69 -15.53
C VAL A 32 24.45 -3.40 -16.24
N PRO A 33 25.33 -4.41 -16.43
CA PRO A 33 26.60 -4.24 -17.12
C PRO A 33 26.46 -3.70 -18.54
N ALA A 34 27.45 -2.94 -19.01
CA ALA A 34 27.49 -2.44 -20.39
C ALA A 34 27.41 -3.61 -21.39
N GLY A 35 26.46 -3.54 -22.33
CA GLY A 35 26.21 -4.57 -23.35
C GLY A 35 24.82 -5.22 -23.29
N TRP A 36 24.04 -4.94 -22.26
CA TRP A 36 22.64 -5.41 -22.13
C TRP A 36 21.67 -4.25 -22.23
N ALA A 37 20.55 -4.44 -22.93
CA ALA A 37 19.47 -3.46 -22.99
C ALA A 37 18.69 -3.46 -21.66
N ARG A 38 18.44 -2.28 -21.09
CA ARG A 38 17.58 -2.15 -19.91
C ARG A 38 16.14 -2.52 -20.28
N ASP A 39 15.49 -3.32 -19.46
CA ASP A 39 14.06 -3.61 -19.59
C ASP A 39 13.27 -2.65 -18.69
N GLY A 40 12.49 -1.76 -19.31
CA GLY A 40 11.66 -0.78 -18.63
C GLY A 40 10.60 -1.38 -17.70
N ALA A 41 10.25 -2.66 -17.87
CA ALA A 41 9.34 -3.37 -16.97
C ALA A 41 9.92 -3.61 -15.56
N ASN A 42 11.22 -3.32 -15.37
CA ASN A 42 11.95 -3.50 -14.13
C ASN A 42 12.19 -2.20 -13.33
N ASP A 43 11.82 -1.03 -13.88
CA ASP A 43 11.63 0.22 -13.11
C ASP A 43 10.14 0.33 -12.82
N ARG A 44 9.73 -0.13 -11.63
CA ARG A 44 8.34 -0.18 -11.21
C ARG A 44 8.08 0.83 -10.12
N GLU A 45 7.02 1.60 -10.29
CA GLU A 45 6.47 2.49 -9.28
C GLU A 45 5.09 1.98 -8.86
N ALA A 46 4.75 2.17 -7.58
CA ALA A 46 3.44 1.82 -7.08
C ALA A 46 2.94 2.87 -6.09
N TRP A 47 1.71 3.34 -6.31
CA TRP A 47 0.96 4.11 -5.32
C TRP A 47 -0.06 3.20 -4.65
N THR A 48 -0.12 3.24 -3.33
CA THR A 48 -1.12 2.51 -2.55
C THR A 48 -1.86 3.49 -1.66
N VAL A 49 -3.18 3.44 -1.69
CA VAL A 49 -4.07 4.20 -0.82
C VAL A 49 -5.01 3.23 -0.14
N GLY A 50 -5.12 3.32 1.19
CA GLY A 50 -5.96 2.38 1.92
C GLY A 50 -6.39 2.84 3.30
N LEU A 51 -7.18 1.98 3.91
CA LEU A 51 -7.78 2.16 5.23
C LEU A 51 -7.55 0.91 6.07
N ASP A 52 -7.04 1.10 7.28
CA ASP A 52 -7.00 0.09 8.32
C ASP A 52 -8.07 0.41 9.38
N PHE A 53 -9.07 -0.46 9.52
CA PHE A 53 -10.15 -0.35 10.48
C PHE A 53 -10.07 -1.43 11.56
N LYS A 54 -10.07 -1.02 12.82
CA LYS A 54 -10.10 -1.90 13.98
C LYS A 54 -11.35 -1.63 14.79
N PRO A 55 -12.43 -2.41 14.65
CA PRO A 55 -13.63 -2.23 15.46
C PRO A 55 -13.44 -2.65 16.93
N ILE A 56 -12.50 -3.56 17.18
CA ILE A 56 -12.05 -3.96 18.52
C ILE A 56 -10.54 -4.24 18.44
N PRO A 57 -9.79 -4.22 19.56
CA PRO A 57 -8.34 -4.44 19.56
C PRO A 57 -7.88 -5.75 18.90
N GLN A 58 -8.72 -6.79 18.95
CA GLN A 58 -8.44 -8.13 18.43
C GLN A 58 -8.75 -8.28 16.93
N LEU A 59 -9.45 -7.34 16.29
CA LEU A 59 -9.89 -7.48 14.90
C LEU A 59 -9.40 -6.30 14.07
N ALA A 60 -8.79 -6.59 12.92
CA ALA A 60 -8.39 -5.59 11.95
C ALA A 60 -8.91 -5.96 10.55
N LEU A 61 -9.57 -5.01 9.90
CA LEU A 61 -9.97 -5.05 8.51
C LEU A 61 -9.12 -4.04 7.74
N LYS A 62 -8.54 -4.47 6.63
CA LYS A 62 -7.76 -3.61 5.74
C LYS A 62 -8.35 -3.66 4.35
N VAL A 63 -8.49 -2.49 3.73
CA VAL A 63 -8.85 -2.34 2.32
C VAL A 63 -7.90 -1.34 1.70
N ASP A 64 -7.34 -1.68 0.56
CA ASP A 64 -6.48 -0.77 -0.20
C ASP A 64 -6.62 -0.94 -1.71
N TRP A 65 -6.33 0.15 -2.39
CA TRP A 65 -6.19 0.23 -3.84
C TRP A 65 -4.73 0.52 -4.14
N GLN A 66 -4.17 -0.21 -5.10
CA GLN A 66 -2.81 -0.04 -5.56
C GLN A 66 -2.80 0.23 -7.05
N ASP A 67 -2.04 1.23 -7.48
CA ASP A 67 -1.78 1.55 -8.86
C ASP A 67 -0.31 1.28 -9.17
N TYR A 68 -0.06 0.30 -10.02
CA TYR A 68 1.28 -0.01 -10.49
C TYR A 68 1.51 0.70 -11.81
N SER A 69 2.67 1.32 -11.95
CA SER A 69 3.18 1.84 -13.21
C SER A 69 4.61 1.34 -13.42
N ASP A 70 5.00 1.21 -14.68
CA ASP A 70 6.35 0.85 -15.06
C ASP A 70 6.72 1.60 -16.34
N ALA A 71 8.01 1.66 -16.68
CA ALA A 71 8.47 2.35 -17.88
C ALA A 71 8.04 1.67 -19.19
N ALA A 72 7.50 0.44 -19.13
CA ALA A 72 6.93 -0.28 -20.26
C ALA A 72 5.41 -0.05 -20.43
N ASN A 73 4.78 0.73 -19.55
CA ASN A 73 3.33 0.94 -19.46
C ASN A 73 2.51 -0.36 -19.33
N THR A 74 3.05 -1.37 -18.64
CA THR A 74 2.35 -2.64 -18.37
C THR A 74 1.68 -2.69 -17.00
N GLY A 75 1.71 -1.57 -16.27
CA GLY A 75 1.09 -1.40 -14.97
C GLY A 75 -0.41 -1.69 -14.96
N VAL A 76 -0.88 -2.34 -13.90
CA VAL A 76 -2.29 -2.68 -13.68
C VAL A 76 -2.67 -2.29 -12.25
N SER A 77 -3.81 -1.63 -12.07
CA SER A 77 -4.29 -1.31 -10.73
C SER A 77 -5.02 -2.51 -10.09
N GLN A 78 -4.90 -2.67 -8.78
CA GLN A 78 -5.51 -3.77 -8.02
C GLN A 78 -6.20 -3.29 -6.75
N TRP A 79 -7.16 -4.10 -6.29
CA TRP A 79 -7.84 -3.92 -5.01
C TRP A 79 -7.49 -5.08 -4.09
N ASN A 80 -7.16 -4.77 -2.84
CA ASN A 80 -6.87 -5.75 -1.81
C ASN A 80 -7.80 -5.58 -0.62
N VAL A 81 -8.22 -6.71 -0.05
CA VAL A 81 -8.99 -6.78 1.18
C VAL A 81 -8.36 -7.84 2.07
N ALA A 82 -8.14 -7.49 3.35
CA ALA A 82 -7.57 -8.41 4.33
C ALA A 82 -8.30 -8.32 5.67
N LEU A 83 -8.39 -9.45 6.36
CA LEU A 83 -8.93 -9.57 7.70
C LEU A 83 -7.89 -10.25 8.60
N ALA A 84 -7.62 -9.67 9.77
CA ALA A 84 -6.69 -10.20 10.74
C ALA A 84 -7.34 -10.28 12.13
N TYR A 85 -7.07 -11.37 12.85
CA TYR A 85 -7.51 -11.58 14.23
C TYR A 85 -6.31 -11.85 15.14
N LEU A 86 -6.26 -11.18 16.29
CA LEU A 86 -5.19 -11.28 17.28
C LEU A 86 -5.69 -12.03 18.52
N PHE A 87 -4.96 -13.05 18.97
CA PHE A 87 -5.30 -13.93 20.08
C PHE A 87 -4.32 -13.81 21.26
#